data_AF-A0AAD6ZDV2-F1
#
_entry.id   AF-A0AAD6ZDV2-F1
#
_cell.length_a   1.000
_cell.length_b   1.000
_cell.length_c   1.000
_cell.angle_alpha   90.00
_cell.angle_beta   90.00
_cell.angle_gamma   90.00
#
_symmetry.space_group_name_H-M   'P 1'
#
loop_
_entity.id
_entity.type
_entity.pdbx_description
1 polymer ?
#
loop_
_entity_poly.entity_id
_entity_poly.type
_entity_poly.pdbx_seq_one_letter_code
_entity_poly.pdbx_strand_id
1 'polypeptide(L)'
;PAAKGPVPKEWILKARKALEVNDFGTSWSELVGVWYSREESKGFVAPVSHLRHPAKLRPAQVGAWVQRARTGTPTIPDVERFAAAWAAWWQDINPVWRKTTLPMPRTEAGPWTSMDYPGPNGFLNVLMCLMWWRERVENAPGAWKEAVEDVMWVLKRMNG
;
A
#
# COMPACT_ATOMS: atom_id res chain seq x y z
N PRO A 1 -26.26 -20.22 -12.13
CA PRO A 1 -24.77 -20.25 -12.14
C PRO A 1 -24.21 -18.93 -11.61
N ALA A 2 -23.54 -18.93 -10.46
CA ALA A 2 -22.86 -17.73 -9.98
C ALA A 2 -21.80 -17.32 -11.02
N ALA A 3 -21.76 -16.04 -11.38
CA ALA A 3 -20.71 -15.53 -12.25
C ALA A 3 -19.35 -15.87 -11.62
N LYS A 4 -18.47 -16.56 -12.36
CA LYS A 4 -17.10 -16.78 -11.90
C LYS A 4 -16.45 -15.39 -11.76
N GLY A 5 -15.88 -15.11 -10.59
CA GLY A 5 -15.12 -13.88 -10.35
C GLY A 5 -13.95 -13.70 -11.33
N PRO A 6 -13.34 -12.52 -11.38
CA PRO A 6 -12.22 -12.26 -12.27
C PRO A 6 -11.05 -13.19 -11.96
N VAL A 7 -10.31 -13.61 -12.99
CA VAL A 7 -9.16 -14.49 -12.83
C VAL A 7 -7.93 -13.67 -12.37
N PRO A 8 -7.27 -14.03 -11.26
CA PRO A 8 -6.06 -13.34 -10.81
C PRO A 8 -4.95 -13.39 -11.85
N LYS A 9 -4.32 -12.24 -12.11
CA LYS A 9 -3.16 -12.15 -13.01
C LYS A 9 -1.87 -12.50 -12.28
N GLU A 10 -0.82 -12.80 -13.03
CA GLU A 10 0.47 -13.20 -12.46
C GLU A 10 1.05 -12.16 -11.47
N TRP A 11 0.87 -10.87 -11.75
CA TRP A 11 1.40 -9.80 -10.91
C TRP A 11 0.80 -9.80 -9.49
N ILE A 12 -0.51 -10.04 -9.35
CA ILE A 12 -1.19 -10.02 -8.05
C ILE A 12 -0.81 -11.27 -7.24
N LEU A 13 -0.65 -12.41 -7.90
CA LEU A 13 -0.20 -13.65 -7.27
C LEU A 13 1.22 -13.53 -6.73
N LYS A 14 2.14 -12.98 -7.55
CA LYS A 14 3.52 -12.70 -7.12
C LYS A 14 3.58 -11.71 -5.97
N ALA A 15 2.81 -10.62 -6.05
CA ALA A 15 2.75 -9.60 -5.02
C ALA A 15 2.19 -10.15 -3.70
N ARG A 16 1.06 -10.86 -3.74
CA ARG A 16 0.45 -11.47 -2.56
C ARG A 16 1.41 -12.46 -1.89
N LYS A 17 2.03 -13.34 -2.68
CA LYS A 17 3.05 -14.28 -2.17
C LYS A 17 4.20 -13.56 -1.47
N ALA A 18 4.65 -12.42 -1.99
CA ALA A 18 5.69 -11.62 -1.37
C ALA A 18 5.22 -10.99 -0.04
N LEU A 19 3.99 -10.44 0.00
CA LEU A 19 3.42 -9.80 1.19
C LEU A 19 3.09 -10.80 2.31
N GLU A 20 2.83 -12.07 1.97
CA GLU A 20 2.49 -13.16 2.90
C GLU A 20 3.72 -14.01 3.30
N VAL A 21 4.93 -13.69 2.81
CA VAL A 21 6.12 -14.50 3.09
C VAL A 21 6.53 -14.46 4.56
N ASN A 22 6.29 -13.33 5.22
CA ASN A 22 6.60 -13.09 6.62
C ASN A 22 5.31 -12.84 7.39
N ASP A 23 5.20 -13.43 8.58
CA ASP A 23 4.09 -13.12 9.49
C ASP A 23 4.38 -11.84 10.27
N PHE A 24 3.57 -10.81 10.03
CA PHE A 24 3.64 -9.54 10.76
C PHE A 24 2.42 -9.30 11.66
N GLY A 25 1.68 -10.36 11.96
CA GLY A 25 0.51 -10.35 12.82
C GLY A 25 -0.80 -10.06 12.09
N THR A 26 -1.91 -10.23 12.82
CA THR A 26 -3.27 -10.24 12.27
C THR A 26 -3.64 -8.99 11.49
N SER A 27 -3.27 -7.80 11.98
CA SER A 27 -3.56 -6.53 11.29
C SER A 27 -2.93 -6.45 9.91
N TRP A 28 -1.73 -7.03 9.74
CA TRP A 28 -1.07 -7.08 8.44
C TRP A 28 -1.76 -8.06 7.50
N SER A 29 -2.04 -9.29 7.97
CA SER A 29 -2.75 -10.30 7.17
C SER A 29 -4.14 -9.81 6.73
N GLU A 30 -4.83 -9.09 7.60
CA GLU A 30 -6.10 -8.45 7.27
C GLU A 30 -5.93 -7.34 6.22
N LEU A 31 -4.93 -6.47 6.36
CA LEU A 31 -4.60 -5.44 5.36
C LEU A 31 -4.35 -6.06 3.97
N VAL A 32 -3.53 -7.13 3.89
CA VAL A 32 -3.24 -7.83 2.64
C VAL A 32 -4.52 -8.41 2.04
N GLY A 33 -5.40 -9.00 2.87
CA GLY A 33 -6.71 -9.50 2.45
C GLY A 33 -7.61 -8.41 1.87
N VAL A 34 -7.75 -7.27 2.57
CA VAL A 34 -8.57 -6.13 2.11
C VAL A 34 -8.03 -5.55 0.80
N TRP A 35 -6.71 -5.41 0.67
CA TRP A 35 -6.08 -4.99 -0.58
C TRP A 35 -6.37 -5.98 -1.72
N TYR A 36 -6.25 -7.28 -1.48
CA TYR A 36 -6.52 -8.29 -2.49
C TYR A 36 -7.98 -8.25 -2.95
N SER A 37 -8.95 -8.16 -2.03
CA SER A 37 -10.37 -8.03 -2.36
C SER A 37 -10.68 -6.75 -3.14
N ARG A 38 -9.94 -5.66 -2.88
CA ARG A 38 -10.03 -4.45 -3.70
C ARG A 38 -9.59 -4.71 -5.14
N GLU A 39 -8.43 -5.32 -5.33
CA GLU A 39 -7.93 -5.61 -6.67
C GLU A 39 -8.84 -6.60 -7.40
N GLU A 40 -9.44 -7.54 -6.68
CA GLU A 40 -10.46 -8.45 -7.20
C GLU A 40 -11.70 -7.69 -7.70
N SER A 41 -12.25 -6.75 -6.91
CA SER A 41 -13.41 -5.95 -7.34
C SER A 41 -13.11 -5.05 -8.55
N LYS A 42 -11.83 -4.71 -8.76
CA LYS A 42 -11.33 -4.00 -9.93
C LYS A 42 -10.92 -4.91 -11.08
N GLY A 43 -11.11 -6.24 -10.98
CA GLY A 43 -10.81 -7.20 -12.03
C GLY A 43 -9.32 -7.50 -12.23
N PHE A 44 -8.50 -7.30 -11.20
CA PHE A 44 -7.04 -7.47 -11.23
C PHE A 44 -6.37 -6.73 -12.40
N VAL A 45 -6.88 -5.55 -12.75
CA VAL A 45 -6.35 -4.74 -13.84
C VAL A 45 -4.90 -4.36 -13.57
N ALA A 46 -4.10 -4.31 -14.64
CA ALA A 46 -2.73 -3.81 -14.59
C ALA A 46 -2.66 -2.64 -15.58
N PRO A 47 -3.18 -1.47 -15.21
CA PRO A 47 -3.31 -0.36 -16.13
C PRO A 47 -1.94 0.18 -16.56
N VAL A 48 -1.97 0.93 -17.66
CA VAL A 48 -0.84 1.68 -18.20
C VAL A 48 -0.21 2.61 -17.16
N SER A 49 1.08 2.93 -17.34
CA SER A 49 1.94 3.53 -16.32
C SER A 49 1.46 4.86 -15.71
N HIS A 50 0.56 5.60 -16.36
CA HIS A 50 0.06 6.88 -15.88
C HIS A 50 -1.00 6.78 -14.77
N LEU A 51 -1.67 5.63 -14.61
CA LEU A 51 -2.57 5.39 -13.48
C LEU A 51 -1.77 4.87 -12.27
N ARG A 52 -1.32 5.82 -11.44
CA ARG A 52 -0.44 5.56 -10.30
C ARG A 52 -0.58 6.64 -9.23
N HIS A 53 -0.22 6.30 -8.00
CA HIS A 53 -0.01 7.32 -6.98
C HIS A 53 1.08 8.33 -7.42
N PRO A 54 0.95 9.61 -7.05
CA PRO A 54 1.99 10.61 -7.27
C PRO A 54 3.35 10.11 -6.79
N ALA A 55 4.38 10.38 -7.60
CA ALA A 55 5.76 10.03 -7.26
C ALA A 55 6.40 11.06 -6.30
N LYS A 56 5.74 12.20 -6.09
CA LYS A 56 6.18 13.25 -5.17
C LYS A 56 6.27 12.67 -3.74
N LEU A 57 7.35 12.99 -3.03
CA LEU A 57 7.67 12.52 -1.67
C LEU A 57 7.79 10.99 -1.49
N ARG A 58 7.54 10.19 -2.53
CA ARG A 58 7.67 8.73 -2.48
C ARG A 58 9.08 8.32 -2.03
N PRO A 59 9.22 7.36 -1.10
CA PRO A 59 10.52 6.83 -0.72
C PRO A 59 11.31 6.37 -1.95
N ALA A 60 12.58 6.78 -2.05
CA ALA A 60 13.42 6.52 -3.22
C ALA A 60 13.54 5.02 -3.53
N GLN A 61 13.53 4.20 -2.49
CA GLN A 61 13.55 2.73 -2.56
C GLN A 61 12.38 2.18 -3.37
N VAL A 62 11.17 2.72 -3.21
CA VAL A 62 10.00 2.33 -4.00
C VAL A 62 10.21 2.71 -5.47
N GLY A 63 10.77 3.90 -5.72
CA GLY A 63 11.09 4.34 -7.08
C GLY A 63 12.08 3.43 -7.78
N ALA A 64 13.21 3.13 -7.13
CA ALA A 64 14.22 2.23 -7.65
C ALA A 64 13.68 0.79 -7.83
N TRP A 65 12.86 0.30 -6.91
CA TRP A 65 12.23 -1.01 -7.02
C TRP A 65 11.27 -1.08 -8.22
N VAL A 66 10.41 -0.06 -8.41
CA VAL A 66 9.52 0.01 -9.58
C VAL A 66 10.31 0.05 -10.89
N GLN A 67 11.41 0.82 -10.95
CA GLN A 67 12.30 0.89 -12.12
C GLN A 67 12.96 -0.45 -12.44
N ARG A 68 13.32 -1.24 -11.42
CA ARG A 68 13.88 -2.59 -11.58
C ARG A 68 12.80 -3.67 -11.75
N ALA A 69 11.69 -3.32 -12.40
CA ALA A 69 10.57 -4.22 -12.64
C ALA A 69 10.05 -4.93 -11.38
N ARG A 70 10.12 -4.26 -10.22
CA ARG A 70 9.65 -4.78 -8.92
C ARG A 70 10.42 -6.02 -8.44
N THR A 71 11.70 -6.10 -8.78
CA THR A 71 12.59 -7.19 -8.36
C THR A 71 13.52 -6.77 -7.23
N GLY A 72 13.82 -7.74 -6.36
CA GLY A 72 14.70 -7.58 -5.20
C GLY A 72 14.11 -6.77 -4.05
N THR A 73 14.80 -6.78 -2.92
CA THR A 73 14.48 -5.99 -1.73
C THR A 73 15.43 -4.79 -1.64
N PRO A 74 14.93 -3.56 -1.41
CA PRO A 74 15.79 -2.40 -1.28
C PRO A 74 16.57 -2.40 0.03
N THR A 75 17.78 -1.85 -0.01
CA THR A 75 18.55 -1.51 1.18
C THR A 75 17.92 -0.30 1.89
N ILE A 76 17.73 -0.42 3.20
CA ILE A 76 17.22 0.64 4.07
C ILE A 76 18.25 0.82 5.19
N PRO A 77 19.26 1.69 4.99
CA PRO A 77 20.31 1.90 5.99
C PRO A 77 19.83 2.72 7.20
N ASP A 78 18.77 3.52 7.01
CA ASP A 78 18.20 4.39 8.01
C ASP A 78 16.67 4.17 8.02
N VAL A 79 16.21 3.41 9.01
CA VAL A 79 14.80 3.02 9.14
C VAL A 79 13.93 4.20 9.59
N GLU A 80 14.47 5.13 10.37
CA GLU A 80 13.73 6.30 10.87
C GLU A 80 13.46 7.27 9.72
N ARG A 81 14.48 7.58 8.92
CA ARG A 81 14.31 8.39 7.72
C ARG A 81 13.38 7.72 6.70
N PHE A 82 13.43 6.40 6.59
CA PHE A 82 12.52 5.66 5.73
C PHE A 82 11.07 5.76 6.20
N ALA A 83 10.82 5.60 7.50
CA ALA A 83 9.51 5.79 8.13
C ALA A 83 8.97 7.22 7.92
N ALA A 84 9.82 8.23 8.10
CA ALA A 84 9.46 9.63 7.86
C ALA A 84 9.11 9.90 6.38
N ALA A 85 9.87 9.32 5.45
CA ALA A 85 9.58 9.42 4.03
C ALA A 85 8.27 8.72 3.65
N TRP A 86 7.98 7.56 4.24
CA TRP A 86 6.69 6.88 4.08
C TRP A 86 5.55 7.75 4.59
N ALA A 87 5.68 8.32 5.79
CA ALA A 87 4.68 9.19 6.38
C ALA A 87 4.37 10.41 5.50
N ALA A 88 5.41 11.10 5.03
CA ALA A 88 5.28 12.25 4.14
C ALA A 88 4.61 11.88 2.81
N TRP A 89 4.98 10.74 2.22
CA TRP A 89 4.34 10.25 0.99
C TRP A 89 2.87 9.87 1.23
N TRP A 90 2.58 9.14 2.30
CA TRP A 90 1.22 8.73 2.65
C TRP A 90 0.32 9.95 2.83
N GLN A 91 0.79 10.99 3.52
CA GLN A 91 0.07 12.27 3.63
C GLN A 91 -0.16 12.93 2.26
N ASP A 92 0.84 12.95 1.36
CA ASP A 92 0.72 13.61 0.05
C ASP A 92 -0.23 12.90 -0.91
N ILE A 93 -0.33 11.57 -0.85
CA ILE A 93 -1.21 10.81 -1.75
C ILE A 93 -2.67 10.75 -1.26
N ASN A 94 -2.92 11.08 0.01
CA ASN A 94 -4.27 11.14 0.56
C ASN A 94 -5.09 12.30 -0.03
N PRO A 95 -6.44 12.26 0.05
CA PRO A 95 -7.28 13.33 -0.46
C PRO A 95 -7.04 14.64 0.32
N VAL A 96 -7.25 15.79 -0.33
CA VAL A 96 -7.00 17.12 0.25
C VAL A 96 -7.68 17.29 1.62
N TRP A 97 -8.90 16.79 1.77
CA TRP A 97 -9.67 16.84 3.02
C TRP A 97 -9.07 16.01 4.16
N ARG A 98 -8.10 15.13 3.87
CA ARG A 98 -7.41 14.25 4.83
C ARG A 98 -5.94 14.61 5.07
N LYS A 99 -5.33 15.42 4.19
CA LYS A 99 -3.91 15.81 4.24
C LYS A 99 -3.60 16.64 5.49
N THR A 100 -3.32 15.95 6.59
CA THR A 100 -3.02 16.52 7.91
C THR A 100 -1.79 15.82 8.51
N THR A 101 -1.42 16.14 9.74
CA THR A 101 -0.37 15.40 10.47
C THR A 101 -0.85 14.01 10.87
N LEU A 102 0.05 13.02 10.89
CA LEU A 102 -0.26 11.70 11.45
C LEU A 102 -0.49 11.78 12.97
N PRO A 103 -1.42 11.00 13.54
CA PRO A 103 -2.37 10.13 12.85
C PRO A 103 -3.43 10.96 12.10
N MET A 104 -3.70 10.60 10.84
CA MET A 104 -4.70 11.32 10.04
C MET A 104 -6.11 11.05 10.57
N PRO A 105 -7.03 12.03 10.49
CA PRO A 105 -8.42 11.83 10.82
C PRO A 105 -9.03 10.63 10.07
N ARG A 106 -9.72 9.77 10.81
CA ARG A 106 -10.54 8.68 10.27
C ARG A 106 -11.98 9.15 10.04
N THR A 107 -12.12 10.27 9.33
CA THR A 107 -13.41 10.87 8.95
C THR A 107 -13.57 10.79 7.43
N GLU A 108 -14.81 10.80 6.95
CA GLU A 108 -15.11 10.86 5.53
C GLU A 108 -15.70 12.24 5.21
N ALA A 109 -14.90 13.08 4.56
CA ALA A 109 -15.30 14.44 4.21
C ALA A 109 -15.32 14.68 2.68
N GLY A 110 -15.11 13.63 1.88
CA GLY A 110 -15.12 13.74 0.42
C GLY A 110 -14.70 12.44 -0.29
N PRO A 111 -14.59 12.47 -1.63
CA PRO A 111 -14.30 11.28 -2.43
C PRO A 111 -12.85 10.82 -2.31
N TRP A 112 -12.63 9.52 -2.54
CA TRP A 112 -11.32 8.85 -2.56
C TRP A 112 -10.65 8.82 -3.94
N THR A 113 -11.15 9.58 -4.91
CA THR A 113 -10.71 9.53 -6.32
C THR A 113 -9.21 9.76 -6.50
N SER A 114 -8.57 10.56 -5.64
CA SER A 114 -7.12 10.80 -5.68
C SER A 114 -6.27 9.58 -5.31
N MET A 115 -6.88 8.52 -4.79
CA MET A 115 -6.23 7.28 -4.37
C MET A 115 -6.71 6.05 -5.15
N ASP A 116 -7.75 6.17 -5.98
CA ASP A 116 -8.34 5.03 -6.69
C ASP A 116 -7.52 4.61 -7.92
N TYR A 117 -6.32 4.11 -7.67
CA TYR A 117 -5.44 3.53 -8.68
C TYR A 117 -5.38 2.02 -8.50
N PRO A 118 -6.03 1.22 -9.36
CA PRO A 118 -5.91 -0.23 -9.29
C PRO A 118 -4.58 -0.70 -9.88
N GLY A 119 -4.22 -1.94 -9.57
CA GLY A 119 -3.09 -2.62 -10.15
C GLY A 119 -1.74 -2.31 -9.48
N PRO A 120 -0.63 -2.75 -10.11
CA PRO A 120 0.68 -2.80 -9.46
C PRO A 120 1.31 -1.42 -9.22
N ASN A 121 0.71 -0.34 -9.72
CA ASN A 121 1.16 1.04 -9.52
C ASN A 121 0.41 1.78 -8.40
N GLY A 122 -0.66 1.20 -7.87
CA GLY A 122 -1.48 1.76 -6.79
C GLY A 122 -0.99 1.33 -5.41
N PHE A 123 -1.92 0.81 -4.61
CA PHE A 123 -1.69 0.45 -3.21
C PHE A 123 -0.62 -0.61 -2.98
N LEU A 124 -0.31 -1.46 -3.98
CA LEU A 124 0.81 -2.40 -3.88
C LEU A 124 2.10 -1.70 -3.46
N ASN A 125 2.38 -0.51 -4.00
CA ASN A 125 3.59 0.24 -3.64
C ASN A 125 3.60 0.67 -2.16
N VAL A 126 2.42 0.99 -1.60
CA VAL A 126 2.26 1.37 -0.19
C VAL A 126 2.50 0.16 0.71
N LEU A 127 1.88 -0.99 0.37
CA LEU A 127 2.03 -2.24 1.11
C LEU A 127 3.49 -2.72 1.08
N MET A 128 4.15 -2.74 -0.07
CA MET A 128 5.57 -3.13 -0.15
C MET A 128 6.47 -2.23 0.70
N CYS A 129 6.16 -0.93 0.75
CA CYS A 129 6.90 -0.01 1.60
C CYS A 129 6.71 -0.31 3.09
N LEU A 130 5.50 -0.66 3.53
CA LEU A 130 5.21 -1.09 4.90
C LEU A 130 5.86 -2.43 5.24
N MET A 131 5.89 -3.37 4.29
CA MET A 131 6.57 -4.65 4.43
C MET A 131 8.07 -4.44 4.68
N TRP A 132 8.74 -3.65 3.83
CA TRP A 132 10.16 -3.34 4.01
C TRP A 132 10.45 -2.53 5.27
N TRP A 133 9.51 -1.69 5.73
CA TRP A 133 9.66 -1.03 7.03
C TRP A 133 9.63 -2.07 8.15
N ARG A 134 8.65 -2.99 8.13
CA ARG A 134 8.49 -4.00 9.19
C ARG A 134 9.69 -4.92 9.32
N GLU A 135 10.32 -5.29 8.20
CA GLU A 135 11.51 -6.14 8.16
C GLU A 135 12.76 -5.49 8.79
N ARG A 136 12.72 -4.19 9.08
CA ARG A 136 13.87 -3.40 9.57
C ARG A 136 13.73 -2.99 11.03
N VAL A 137 12.68 -3.44 11.70
CA VAL A 137 12.38 -3.11 13.10
C VAL A 137 12.19 -4.40 13.90
N GLU A 138 12.91 -4.56 15.00
CA GLU A 138 12.87 -5.78 15.82
C GLU A 138 11.52 -5.91 16.54
N ASN A 139 11.05 -4.81 17.13
CA ASN A 139 9.71 -4.67 17.69
C ASN A 139 8.82 -3.95 16.69
N ALA A 140 7.53 -4.29 16.57
CA ALA A 140 6.61 -3.50 15.76
C ALA A 140 6.41 -2.13 16.44
N PRO A 141 7.03 -1.04 15.96
CA PRO A 141 6.86 0.25 16.61
C PRO A 141 5.40 0.68 16.49
N GLY A 142 4.90 1.40 17.49
CA GLY A 142 3.53 1.95 17.46
C GLY A 142 3.23 2.65 16.13
N ALA A 143 4.20 3.41 15.61
CA ALA A 143 4.11 4.10 14.32
C ALA A 143 3.88 3.16 13.11
N TRP A 144 4.51 1.99 13.05
CA TRP A 144 4.29 1.05 11.95
C TRP A 144 2.89 0.43 12.05
N LYS A 145 2.46 0.07 13.27
CA LYS A 145 1.12 -0.49 13.48
C LYS A 145 0.04 0.54 13.13
N GLU A 146 0.19 1.78 13.58
CA GLU A 146 -0.69 2.89 13.22
C GLU A 146 -0.77 3.08 11.71
N ALA A 147 0.37 3.00 11.01
CA ALA A 147 0.43 3.07 9.56
C ALA A 147 -0.34 1.93 8.87
N VAL A 148 -0.17 0.68 9.33
CA VAL A 148 -0.94 -0.48 8.82
C VAL A 148 -2.42 -0.28 9.02
N GLU A 149 -2.84 0.11 10.23
CA GLU A 149 -4.24 0.32 10.56
C GLU A 149 -4.85 1.47 9.75
N ASP A 150 -4.09 2.53 9.49
CA ASP A 150 -4.54 3.67 8.68
C ASP A 150 -4.77 3.28 7.22
N VAL A 151 -3.81 2.58 6.61
CA VAL A 151 -3.96 2.07 5.23
C VAL A 151 -5.12 1.08 5.14
N MET A 152 -5.25 0.19 6.11
CA MET A 152 -6.36 -0.77 6.17
C MET A 152 -7.70 -0.06 6.28
N TRP A 153 -7.81 0.97 7.14
CA TRP A 153 -9.02 1.76 7.27
C TRP A 153 -9.39 2.44 5.95
N VAL A 154 -8.43 3.08 5.25
CA VAL A 154 -8.67 3.68 3.93
C VAL A 154 -9.19 2.65 2.94
N LEU A 155 -8.51 1.51 2.79
CA LEU A 155 -8.91 0.48 1.84
C LEU A 155 -10.31 -0.08 2.15
N LYS A 156 -10.65 -0.28 3.44
CA LYS A 156 -12.00 -0.69 3.84
C LYS A 156 -13.05 0.36 3.44
N ARG A 157 -12.77 1.65 3.62
CA ARG A 157 -13.68 2.74 3.20
C ARG A 157 -13.82 2.84 1.68
N MET A 158 -12.77 2.53 0.94
CA MET A 158 -12.82 2.53 -0.53
C MET A 158 -13.49 1.28 -1.13
N ASN A 159 -13.73 0.24 -0.31
CA ASN A 159 -14.34 -1.02 -0.74
C ASN A 159 -15.83 -1.13 -0.38
N GLY A 160 -16.31 -0.35 0.60
CA GLY A 160 -17.74 -0.20 0.91
C GLY A 160 -18.40 0.83 0.01
#